data_AF-A0A8D2PSS9-F1
#
_entry.id   AF-A0A8D2PSS9-F1
#
_cell.length_a   1.000
_cell.length_b   1.000
_cell.length_c   1.000
_cell.angle_alpha   90.00
_cell.angle_beta   90.00
_cell.angle_gamma   90.00
#
_symmetry.space_group_name_H-M   'P 1'
#
loop_
_entity.id
_entity.type
_entity.pdbx_description
1 polymer ?
#
loop_
_entity_poly.entity_id
_entity_poly.type
_entity_poly.pdbx_seq_one_letter_code
_entity_poly.pdbx_strand_id
1 'polypeptide(L)'
;MHGKLFQHQREGVAFLYRLHRDGKPGGILADDMGLGKTIQVIAFLSGMFDAELIQHVLLIMPTTLVSSWLAEFARWTPGLRVKEFHGTSKAERTRNLERVQRKNGIVITSYQMLINNWKQLASRHEQEFVWDYVILDEAHKIKCPSNKTTKCVYAIPARHRVLLTGTPVQNNLRELWSLFDFACQGSLLGTAKTFKMEYENPITRAREKDATAGKMTLLCGCTWHRCRKKSTGIFSAWIM
;
A
#
# COMPACT_ATOMS: atom_id res chain seq x y z
N MET A 1 -9.89 15.02 13.58
CA MET A 1 -9.52 13.59 13.68
C MET A 1 -8.26 13.35 14.51
N HIS A 2 -7.20 14.16 14.33
CA HIS A 2 -5.89 14.02 14.97
C HIS A 2 -5.90 13.78 16.50
N GLY A 3 -6.76 14.48 17.26
CA GLY A 3 -6.85 14.33 18.72
C GLY A 3 -7.31 12.94 19.22
N LYS A 4 -7.99 12.15 18.38
CA LYS A 4 -8.50 10.81 18.71
C LYS A 4 -7.53 9.67 18.35
N LEU A 5 -6.44 9.97 17.65
CA LEU A 5 -5.44 8.97 17.25
C LEU A 5 -4.42 8.73 18.36
N PHE A 6 -4.03 7.47 18.55
CA PHE A 6 -2.90 7.11 19.38
C PHE A 6 -1.59 7.65 18.81
N GLN A 7 -0.57 7.79 19.66
CA GLN A 7 0.70 8.39 19.25
C GLN A 7 1.38 7.64 18.08
N HIS A 8 1.37 6.30 18.07
CA HIS A 8 1.94 5.52 16.96
C HIS A 8 1.16 5.74 15.65
N GLN A 9 -0.16 5.94 15.74
CA GLN A 9 -0.98 6.21 14.57
C GLN A 9 -0.68 7.58 13.96
N ARG A 10 -0.45 8.60 14.80
CA ARG A 10 -0.02 9.94 14.35
C ARG A 10 1.32 9.89 13.65
N GLU A 11 2.26 9.12 14.20
CA GLU A 11 3.57 8.91 13.59
C GLU A 11 3.45 8.24 12.21
N GLY A 12 2.54 7.26 12.04
CA GLY A 12 2.28 6.58 10.77
C GLY A 12 1.65 7.50 9.73
N VAL A 13 0.68 8.33 10.13
CA VAL A 13 0.12 9.40 9.29
C VAL A 13 1.21 10.38 8.85
N ALA A 14 2.05 10.83 9.79
CA ALA A 14 3.16 11.73 9.48
C ALA A 14 4.18 11.09 8.53
N PHE A 15 4.40 9.78 8.63
CA PHE A 15 5.22 9.05 7.68
C PHE A 15 4.62 9.10 6.26
N LEU A 16 3.35 8.73 6.09
CA LEU A 16 2.68 8.78 4.78
C LEU A 16 2.69 10.19 4.18
N TYR A 17 2.48 11.22 5.01
CA TYR A 17 2.55 12.61 4.57
C TYR A 17 3.97 13.03 4.12
N ARG A 18 5.02 12.59 4.82
CA ARG A 18 6.41 12.83 4.38
C ARG A 18 6.69 12.20 3.02
N LEU A 19 6.22 10.96 2.78
CA LEU A 19 6.36 10.31 1.48
C LEU A 19 5.78 11.18 0.35
N HIS A 20 4.57 11.69 0.58
CA HIS A 20 3.89 12.54 -0.39
C HIS A 20 4.67 13.84 -0.63
N ARG A 21 4.99 14.56 0.44
CA ARG A 21 5.66 15.87 0.40
C ARG A 21 7.02 15.78 -0.28
N ASP A 22 7.76 14.71 -0.01
CA ASP A 22 9.11 14.50 -0.55
C ASP A 22 9.08 13.88 -1.97
N GLY A 23 7.90 13.75 -2.59
CA GLY A 23 7.72 13.28 -3.96
C GLY A 23 8.04 11.79 -4.17
N LYS A 24 7.93 10.99 -3.12
CA LYS A 24 8.33 9.58 -3.15
C LYS A 24 7.25 8.72 -3.82
N PRO A 25 7.63 7.71 -4.63
CA PRO A 25 6.68 6.90 -5.40
C PRO A 25 5.75 6.03 -4.54
N GLY A 26 6.06 5.82 -3.27
CA GLY A 26 5.28 4.95 -2.41
C GLY A 26 5.95 4.61 -1.08
N GLY A 27 5.38 3.65 -0.36
CA GLY A 27 5.95 3.13 0.88
C GLY A 27 5.14 1.98 1.49
N ILE A 28 5.72 1.33 2.49
CA ILE A 28 5.12 0.18 3.18
C ILE A 28 4.87 0.55 4.65
N LEU A 29 3.62 0.41 5.08
CA LEU A 29 3.18 0.53 6.46
C LEU A 29 3.04 -0.88 7.05
N ALA A 30 4.11 -1.36 7.68
CA ALA A 30 4.19 -2.69 8.28
C ALA A 30 4.07 -2.67 9.82
N ASP A 31 2.91 -2.22 10.29
CA ASP A 31 2.50 -2.28 11.70
C ASP A 31 1.85 -3.63 12.01
N ASP A 32 2.03 -4.17 13.21
CA ASP A 32 1.35 -5.40 13.65
C ASP A 32 -0.18 -5.35 13.48
N MET A 33 -0.78 -6.53 13.37
CA MET A 33 -2.24 -6.68 13.33
C MET A 33 -2.87 -6.07 14.59
N GLY A 34 -3.96 -5.31 14.42
CA GLY A 34 -4.66 -4.67 15.54
C GLY A 34 -4.16 -3.26 15.92
N LEU A 35 -3.03 -2.77 15.39
CA LEU A 35 -2.53 -1.42 15.69
C LEU A 35 -3.30 -0.27 14.99
N GLY A 36 -4.30 -0.61 14.18
CA GLY A 36 -5.16 0.36 13.51
C GLY A 36 -4.55 0.98 12.26
N LYS A 37 -3.92 0.17 11.39
CA LYS A 37 -3.45 0.63 10.06
C LYS A 37 -4.58 1.29 9.25
N THR A 38 -5.78 0.74 9.31
CA THR A 38 -6.98 1.30 8.66
C THR A 38 -7.24 2.73 9.08
N ILE A 39 -7.29 3.03 10.37
CA ILE A 39 -7.55 4.40 10.84
C ILE A 39 -6.40 5.36 10.52
N GLN A 40 -5.15 4.88 10.48
CA GLN A 40 -4.01 5.68 10.01
C GLN A 40 -4.20 6.11 8.54
N VAL A 41 -4.57 5.18 7.67
CA VAL A 41 -4.82 5.48 6.25
C VAL A 41 -6.02 6.39 6.08
N ILE A 42 -7.12 6.14 6.79
CA ILE A 42 -8.31 7.02 6.73
C ILE A 42 -7.98 8.44 7.18
N ALA A 43 -7.25 8.59 8.29
CA ALA A 43 -6.85 9.90 8.78
C ALA A 43 -5.90 10.63 7.81
N PHE A 44 -4.97 9.90 7.21
CA PHE A 44 -4.11 10.42 6.15
C PHE A 44 -4.93 10.91 4.96
N LEU A 45 -5.78 10.05 4.38
CA LEU A 45 -6.60 10.40 3.22
C LEU A 45 -7.54 11.57 3.51
N SER A 46 -8.17 11.62 4.68
CA SER A 46 -9.00 12.74 5.10
C SER A 46 -8.25 14.06 5.01
N GLY A 47 -7.07 14.15 5.62
CA GLY A 47 -6.28 15.38 5.58
C GLY A 47 -5.83 15.75 4.16
N MET A 48 -5.52 14.76 3.33
CA MET A 48 -5.10 14.98 1.94
C MET A 48 -6.24 15.47 1.04
N PHE A 49 -7.46 14.97 1.23
CA PHE A 49 -8.66 15.46 0.53
C PHE A 49 -9.07 16.84 1.02
N ASP A 50 -9.04 17.09 2.33
CA ASP A 50 -9.40 18.38 2.93
C ASP A 50 -8.43 19.49 2.49
N ALA A 51 -7.15 19.15 2.27
CA ALA A 51 -6.13 20.05 1.73
C ALA A 51 -6.09 20.10 0.19
N GLU A 52 -6.99 19.39 -0.49
CA GLU A 52 -7.07 19.30 -1.96
C GLU A 52 -5.77 18.83 -2.65
N LEU A 53 -4.92 18.08 -1.94
CA LEU A 53 -3.66 17.55 -2.47
C LEU A 53 -3.84 16.31 -3.34
N ILE A 54 -4.98 15.62 -3.19
CA ILE A 54 -5.35 14.43 -3.97
C ILE A 54 -6.81 14.49 -4.37
N GLN A 55 -7.15 13.79 -5.44
CA GLN A 55 -8.51 13.73 -5.98
C GLN A 55 -9.03 12.29 -6.09
N HIS A 56 -8.17 11.34 -6.45
CA HIS A 56 -8.61 9.98 -6.79
C HIS A 56 -7.75 8.92 -6.10
N VAL A 57 -8.39 8.08 -5.28
CA VAL A 57 -7.71 7.00 -4.55
C VAL A 57 -8.38 5.66 -4.84
N LEU A 58 -7.57 4.64 -5.10
CA LEU A 58 -8.00 3.25 -5.22
C LEU A 58 -7.49 2.43 -4.04
N LEU A 59 -8.40 1.85 -3.28
CA LEU A 59 -8.11 0.91 -2.20
C LEU A 59 -8.41 -0.52 -2.68
N ILE A 60 -7.43 -1.41 -2.52
CA ILE A 60 -7.54 -2.82 -2.89
C ILE A 60 -7.31 -3.67 -1.65
N MET A 61 -8.25 -4.55 -1.33
CA MET A 61 -8.22 -5.33 -0.09
C MET A 61 -8.83 -6.72 -0.28
N PRO A 62 -8.68 -7.65 0.67
CA PRO A 62 -9.48 -8.86 0.71
C PRO A 62 -10.98 -8.54 0.77
N THR A 63 -11.81 -9.32 0.08
CA THR A 63 -13.27 -9.10 0.04
C THR A 63 -13.90 -9.01 1.43
N THR A 64 -13.41 -9.80 2.38
CA THR A 64 -13.89 -9.83 3.77
C THR A 64 -13.69 -8.51 4.53
N LEU A 65 -12.77 -7.65 4.07
CA LEU A 65 -12.47 -6.38 4.73
C LEU A 65 -13.26 -5.20 4.14
N VAL A 66 -13.88 -5.35 2.98
CA VAL A 66 -14.56 -4.26 2.27
C VAL A 66 -15.64 -3.59 3.13
N SER A 67 -16.51 -4.39 3.76
CA SER A 67 -17.58 -3.88 4.62
C SER A 67 -17.04 -3.17 5.87
N SER A 68 -15.98 -3.71 6.47
CA SER A 68 -15.31 -3.09 7.62
C SER A 68 -14.69 -1.74 7.26
N TRP A 69 -13.98 -1.66 6.12
CA TRP A 69 -13.42 -0.39 5.66
C TRP A 69 -14.49 0.66 5.36
N LEU A 70 -15.60 0.27 4.72
CA LEU A 70 -16.74 1.17 4.48
C LEU A 70 -17.35 1.70 5.78
N ALA A 71 -17.51 0.83 6.78
CA ALA A 71 -18.02 1.22 8.10
C ALA A 71 -17.06 2.21 8.82
N GLU A 72 -15.75 1.97 8.75
CA GLU A 72 -14.75 2.88 9.31
C GLU A 72 -14.77 4.24 8.58
N PHE A 73 -14.83 4.27 7.25
CA PHE A 73 -14.98 5.52 6.49
C PHE A 73 -16.26 6.28 6.87
N ALA A 74 -17.39 5.58 7.01
CA ALA A 74 -18.64 6.21 7.44
C ALA A 74 -18.55 6.77 8.86
N ARG A 75 -17.86 6.07 9.77
CA ARG A 75 -17.67 6.47 11.16
C ARG A 75 -16.76 7.68 11.31
N TRP A 76 -15.62 7.69 10.61
CA TRP A 76 -14.57 8.68 10.81
C TRP A 76 -14.68 9.87 9.86
N THR A 77 -15.07 9.63 8.60
CA THR A 77 -15.07 10.61 7.51
C THR A 77 -16.40 10.60 6.73
N PRO A 78 -17.55 10.90 7.36
CA PRO A 78 -18.85 10.82 6.68
C PRO A 78 -18.98 11.75 5.46
N GLY A 79 -18.15 12.80 5.36
CA GLY A 79 -18.11 13.72 4.21
C GLY A 79 -17.34 13.21 2.99
N LEU A 80 -16.48 12.19 3.14
CA LEU A 80 -15.69 11.68 2.02
C LEU A 80 -16.52 10.81 1.08
N ARG A 81 -16.35 11.01 -0.22
CA ARG A 81 -16.98 10.17 -1.23
C ARG A 81 -16.25 8.84 -1.32
N VAL A 82 -16.81 7.81 -0.70
CA VAL A 82 -16.30 6.44 -0.80
C VAL A 82 -17.32 5.58 -1.56
N LYS A 83 -16.84 4.82 -2.55
CA LYS A 83 -17.68 3.92 -3.35
C LYS A 83 -17.06 2.54 -3.48
N GLU A 84 -17.89 1.54 -3.27
CA GLU A 84 -17.55 0.14 -3.49
C GLU A 84 -17.62 -0.19 -4.99
N PHE A 85 -16.56 -0.83 -5.48
CA PHE A 85 -16.47 -1.48 -6.80
C PHE A 85 -16.54 -3.00 -6.63
N HIS A 86 -17.56 -3.42 -5.90
CA HIS A 86 -17.77 -4.81 -5.54
C HIS A 86 -19.29 -4.94 -5.36
N GLY A 87 -19.90 -5.80 -6.18
CA GLY A 87 -21.34 -5.81 -6.39
C GLY A 87 -21.72 -6.64 -7.61
N THR A 88 -22.90 -7.27 -7.55
CA THR A 88 -23.40 -8.20 -8.58
C THR A 88 -23.72 -7.48 -9.89
N SER A 89 -24.21 -6.24 -9.82
CA SER A 89 -24.53 -5.43 -11.00
C SER A 89 -23.30 -4.77 -11.60
N LYS A 90 -22.90 -5.19 -12.81
CA LYS A 90 -21.84 -4.53 -13.60
C LYS A 90 -22.18 -3.05 -13.85
N ALA A 91 -23.44 -2.73 -14.12
CA ALA A 91 -23.87 -1.37 -14.39
C ALA A 91 -23.68 -0.44 -13.18
N GLU A 92 -23.98 -0.95 -11.97
CA GLU A 92 -23.76 -0.20 -10.74
C GLU A 92 -22.27 0.06 -10.48
N ARG A 93 -21.42 -0.96 -10.66
CA ARG A 93 -19.97 -0.82 -10.51
C ARG A 93 -19.41 0.24 -11.45
N THR A 94 -19.78 0.20 -12.73
CA THR A 94 -19.38 1.21 -13.71
C THR A 94 -19.83 2.60 -13.31
N ARG A 95 -21.09 2.77 -12.91
CA ARG A 95 -21.64 4.07 -12.47
C ARG A 95 -20.92 4.62 -11.24
N ASN A 96 -20.61 3.77 -10.27
CA ASN A 96 -19.88 4.15 -9.06
C ASN A 96 -18.46 4.62 -9.40
N LEU A 97 -17.77 3.87 -10.25
CA LEU A 97 -16.44 4.24 -10.75
C LEU A 97 -16.48 5.57 -11.51
N GLU A 98 -17.36 5.73 -12.49
CA GLU A 98 -17.48 6.97 -13.26
C GLU A 98 -17.76 8.18 -12.36
N ARG A 99 -18.57 8.00 -11.31
CA ARG A 99 -18.87 9.07 -10.36
C ARG A 99 -17.63 9.52 -9.58
N VAL A 100 -16.73 8.59 -9.23
CA VAL A 100 -15.45 8.89 -8.56
C VAL A 100 -14.34 9.27 -9.55
N GLN A 101 -14.48 8.98 -10.84
CA GLN A 101 -13.57 9.50 -11.85
C GLN A 101 -13.95 10.93 -12.27
N ARG A 102 -15.26 11.28 -12.31
CA ARG A 102 -15.75 12.62 -12.66
C ARG A 102 -15.64 13.62 -11.51
N LYS A 103 -15.76 13.15 -10.28
CA LYS A 103 -15.63 13.96 -9.04
C LYS A 103 -14.48 13.38 -8.22
N ASN A 104 -14.00 14.07 -7.21
CA ASN A 104 -13.04 13.48 -6.27
C ASN A 104 -13.68 12.36 -5.42
N GLY A 105 -12.86 11.40 -5.00
CA GLY A 105 -13.27 10.34 -4.08
C GLY A 105 -12.37 9.11 -4.05
N ILE A 106 -12.87 8.10 -3.34
CA ILE A 106 -12.19 6.83 -3.07
C ILE A 106 -13.02 5.70 -3.67
N VAL A 107 -12.36 4.80 -4.42
CA VAL A 107 -12.92 3.52 -4.83
C VAL A 107 -12.33 2.40 -3.99
N ILE A 108 -13.17 1.55 -3.42
CA ILE A 108 -12.77 0.32 -2.73
C ILE A 108 -13.10 -0.87 -3.61
N THR A 109 -12.12 -1.74 -3.85
CA THR A 109 -12.31 -2.98 -4.62
C THR A 109 -11.60 -4.15 -3.94
N SER A 110 -11.94 -5.37 -4.36
CA SER A 110 -11.25 -6.58 -3.94
C SER A 110 -10.19 -7.02 -4.94
N TYR A 111 -9.18 -7.75 -4.48
CA TYR A 111 -8.19 -8.38 -5.37
C TYR A 111 -8.85 -9.22 -6.48
N GLN A 112 -9.92 -9.95 -6.15
CA GLN A 112 -10.64 -10.79 -7.11
C GLN A 112 -11.36 -9.95 -8.19
N MET A 113 -11.98 -8.82 -7.81
CA MET A 113 -12.61 -7.92 -8.78
C MET A 113 -11.60 -7.22 -9.66
N LEU A 114 -10.46 -6.81 -9.10
CA LEU A 114 -9.39 -6.20 -9.86
C LEU A 114 -8.92 -7.10 -11.02
N ILE A 115 -8.69 -8.40 -10.78
CA ILE A 115 -8.20 -9.33 -11.81
C ILE A 115 -9.09 -9.33 -13.07
N ASN A 116 -10.39 -9.20 -12.89
CA ASN A 116 -11.36 -9.26 -13.98
C ASN A 116 -11.69 -7.88 -14.58
N ASN A 117 -11.38 -6.80 -13.87
CA ASN A 117 -11.82 -5.44 -14.22
C ASN A 117 -10.70 -4.39 -14.20
N TRP A 118 -9.43 -4.78 -14.11
CA TRP A 118 -8.30 -3.85 -14.02
C TRP A 118 -8.25 -2.85 -15.18
N LYS A 119 -8.59 -3.27 -16.41
CA LYS A 119 -8.64 -2.37 -17.59
C LYS A 119 -9.61 -1.21 -17.39
N GLN A 120 -10.77 -1.50 -16.81
CA GLN A 120 -11.77 -0.49 -16.50
C GLN A 120 -11.30 0.46 -15.39
N LEU A 121 -10.56 -0.06 -14.40
CA LEU A 121 -9.99 0.75 -13.32
C LEU A 121 -8.78 1.58 -13.77
N ALA A 122 -8.08 1.16 -14.83
CA ALA A 122 -6.92 1.83 -15.41
C ALA A 122 -7.28 2.83 -16.52
N SER A 123 -8.55 2.95 -16.91
CA SER A 123 -8.97 3.80 -18.01
C SER A 123 -10.24 4.60 -17.73
N ARG A 124 -10.39 5.71 -18.44
CA ARG A 124 -11.58 6.54 -18.47
C ARG A 124 -11.76 7.07 -19.90
N HIS A 125 -12.91 6.78 -20.53
CA HIS A 125 -13.16 7.16 -21.92
C HIS A 125 -12.00 6.75 -22.86
N GLU A 126 -11.52 5.51 -22.72
CA GLU A 126 -10.42 4.93 -23.52
C GLU A 126 -9.04 5.58 -23.33
N GLN A 127 -8.94 6.60 -22.47
CA GLN A 127 -7.66 7.19 -22.05
C GLN A 127 -7.18 6.57 -20.74
N GLU A 128 -5.87 6.60 -20.53
CA GLU A 128 -5.28 6.17 -19.27
C GLU A 128 -5.78 7.04 -18.11
N PHE A 129 -6.22 6.39 -17.02
CA PHE A 129 -6.67 7.07 -15.81
C PHE A 129 -5.65 6.84 -14.69
N VAL A 130 -4.94 7.91 -14.33
CA VAL A 130 -3.90 7.88 -13.30
C VAL A 130 -4.50 8.20 -11.93
N TRP A 131 -4.36 7.27 -10.99
CA TRP A 131 -4.76 7.45 -9.60
C TRP A 131 -3.70 8.25 -8.84
N ASP A 132 -4.09 9.10 -7.89
CA ASP A 132 -3.13 9.76 -7.01
C ASP A 132 -2.52 8.73 -6.04
N TYR A 133 -3.37 7.85 -5.51
CA TYR A 133 -2.96 6.76 -4.63
C TYR A 133 -3.59 5.43 -5.02
N VAL A 134 -2.75 4.39 -5.05
CA VAL A 134 -3.17 3.00 -4.97
C VAL A 134 -2.68 2.44 -3.64
N ILE A 135 -3.60 2.01 -2.78
CA ILE A 135 -3.28 1.44 -1.48
C ILE A 135 -3.74 -0.01 -1.40
N LEU A 136 -2.83 -0.91 -1.07
CA LEU A 136 -3.12 -2.33 -0.92
C LEU A 136 -3.17 -2.70 0.56
N ASP A 137 -4.31 -3.22 1.01
CA ASP A 137 -4.42 -3.86 2.32
C ASP A 137 -4.11 -5.36 2.21
N GLU A 138 -3.51 -5.93 3.25
CA GLU A 138 -2.97 -7.29 3.24
C GLU A 138 -2.06 -7.56 2.03
N ALA A 139 -1.05 -6.69 1.84
CA ALA A 139 -0.16 -6.67 0.69
C ALA A 139 0.60 -7.99 0.45
N HIS A 140 0.67 -8.89 1.42
CA HIS A 140 1.20 -10.25 1.25
C HIS A 140 0.50 -11.02 0.11
N LYS A 141 -0.70 -10.62 -0.32
CA LYS A 141 -1.41 -11.19 -1.49
C LYS A 141 -0.70 -10.96 -2.83
N ILE A 142 0.20 -9.98 -2.95
CA ILE A 142 0.94 -9.66 -4.19
C ILE A 142 2.42 -10.08 -4.16
N LYS A 143 2.80 -10.96 -3.23
CA LYS A 143 4.20 -11.38 -3.00
C LYS A 143 4.90 -12.05 -4.18
N CYS A 144 4.16 -12.60 -5.13
CA CYS A 144 4.70 -13.28 -6.31
C CYS A 144 4.47 -12.44 -7.58
N PRO A 145 5.52 -11.96 -8.26
CA PRO A 145 5.39 -11.16 -9.50
C PRO A 145 4.73 -11.90 -10.66
N SER A 146 4.85 -13.24 -10.68
CA SER A 146 4.25 -14.09 -11.72
C SER A 146 2.73 -14.18 -11.63
N ASN A 147 2.15 -13.93 -10.44
CA ASN A 147 0.72 -14.07 -10.22
C ASN A 147 -0.09 -13.06 -11.03
N LYS A 148 -1.24 -13.52 -11.55
CA LYS A 148 -2.17 -12.66 -12.30
C LYS A 148 -2.60 -11.44 -11.48
N THR A 149 -2.86 -11.60 -10.20
CA THR A 149 -3.18 -10.51 -9.27
C THR A 149 -2.12 -9.42 -9.31
N THR A 150 -0.85 -9.78 -9.08
CA THR A 150 0.27 -8.84 -9.06
C THR A 150 0.37 -8.10 -10.38
N LYS A 151 0.36 -8.81 -11.52
CA LYS A 151 0.38 -8.20 -12.85
C LYS A 151 -0.76 -7.19 -13.06
N CYS A 152 -1.98 -7.53 -12.64
CA CYS A 152 -3.15 -6.64 -12.75
C CYS A 152 -3.03 -5.40 -11.86
N VAL A 153 -2.45 -5.51 -10.66
CA VAL A 153 -2.23 -4.35 -9.77
C VAL A 153 -1.12 -3.44 -10.34
N TYR A 154 -0.04 -4.01 -10.87
CA TYR A 154 1.03 -3.24 -11.51
C TYR A 154 0.52 -2.44 -12.71
N ALA A 155 -0.40 -3.01 -13.49
CA ALA A 155 -0.99 -2.38 -14.66
C ALA A 155 -1.93 -1.18 -14.34
N ILE A 156 -2.26 -0.93 -13.07
CA ILE A 156 -3.00 0.29 -12.68
C ILE A 156 -2.03 1.47 -12.60
N PRO A 157 -2.23 2.55 -13.37
CA PRO A 157 -1.40 3.75 -13.30
C PRO A 157 -1.64 4.50 -11.98
N ALA A 158 -0.58 4.85 -11.27
CA ALA A 158 -0.67 5.52 -9.97
C ALA A 158 0.55 6.39 -9.68
N ARG A 159 0.33 7.57 -9.09
CA ARG A 159 1.41 8.46 -8.63
C ARG A 159 2.09 7.91 -7.38
N HIS A 160 1.30 7.50 -6.39
CA HIS A 160 1.80 6.94 -5.15
C HIS A 160 1.23 5.53 -4.89
N ARG A 161 2.08 4.61 -4.44
CA ARG A 161 1.70 3.22 -4.11
C ARG A 161 2.01 2.91 -2.65
N VAL A 162 0.97 2.63 -1.86
CA VAL A 162 1.13 2.33 -0.43
C VAL A 162 0.74 0.88 -0.15
N LEU A 163 1.57 0.17 0.61
CA LEU A 163 1.33 -1.21 1.00
C LEU A 163 1.09 -1.30 2.50
N LEU A 164 -0.01 -1.90 2.92
CA LEU A 164 -0.31 -2.21 4.31
C LEU A 164 -0.10 -3.70 4.54
N THR A 165 0.72 -4.05 5.54
CA THR A 165 0.93 -5.46 5.89
C THR A 165 1.11 -5.62 7.40
N GLY A 166 0.56 -6.69 7.98
CA GLY A 166 0.85 -7.08 9.36
C GLY A 166 2.09 -7.96 9.50
N THR A 167 2.62 -8.47 8.38
CA THR A 167 3.66 -9.48 8.34
C THR A 167 4.66 -9.15 7.22
N PRO A 168 5.52 -8.13 7.39
CA PRO A 168 6.42 -7.70 6.33
C PRO A 168 7.42 -8.79 5.91
N VAL A 169 7.74 -9.76 6.78
CA VAL A 169 8.81 -10.72 6.54
C VAL A 169 8.40 -12.12 7.01
N GLN A 170 7.78 -12.90 6.12
CA GLN A 170 7.70 -14.35 6.27
C GLN A 170 8.60 -15.01 5.22
N ASN A 171 9.89 -15.07 5.53
CA ASN A 171 10.87 -16.06 5.05
C ASN A 171 11.49 -15.95 3.64
N ASN A 172 11.03 -15.09 2.71
CA ASN A 172 11.65 -15.02 1.36
C ASN A 172 12.05 -13.59 0.94
N LEU A 173 13.37 -13.36 0.73
CA LEU A 173 13.91 -12.08 0.26
C LEU A 173 13.34 -11.66 -1.10
N ARG A 174 12.92 -12.62 -1.93
CA ARG A 174 12.27 -12.33 -3.22
C ARG A 174 10.86 -11.75 -3.06
N GLU A 175 10.11 -12.22 -2.06
CA GLU A 175 8.80 -11.67 -1.74
C GLU A 175 8.93 -10.23 -1.25
N LEU A 176 9.93 -9.98 -0.40
CA LEU A 176 10.27 -8.63 0.05
C LEU A 176 10.63 -7.72 -1.12
N TRP A 177 11.53 -8.16 -2.01
CA TRP A 177 11.87 -7.40 -3.23
C TRP A 177 10.64 -7.08 -4.08
N SER A 178 9.70 -8.01 -4.22
CA SER A 178 8.49 -7.81 -5.02
C SER A 178 7.58 -6.72 -4.41
N LEU A 179 7.49 -6.64 -3.08
CA LEU A 179 6.76 -5.57 -2.40
C LEU A 179 7.46 -4.21 -2.54
N PHE A 180 8.78 -4.20 -2.42
CA PHE A 180 9.59 -2.99 -2.65
C PHE A 180 9.49 -2.49 -4.08
N ASP A 181 9.66 -3.36 -5.06
CA ASP A 181 9.57 -3.03 -6.47
C ASP A 181 8.21 -2.41 -6.79
N PHE A 182 7.13 -2.91 -6.20
CA PHE A 182 5.80 -2.33 -6.34
C PHE A 182 5.71 -0.93 -5.70
N ALA A 183 6.18 -0.75 -4.47
CA ALA A 183 6.10 0.53 -3.77
C ALA A 183 6.99 1.60 -4.43
N CYS A 184 8.18 1.21 -4.89
CA CYS A 184 9.19 2.12 -5.42
C CYS A 184 9.18 2.22 -6.96
N GLN A 185 8.30 1.48 -7.64
CA GLN A 185 8.19 1.42 -9.10
C GLN A 185 9.55 1.10 -9.79
N GLY A 186 10.31 0.17 -9.21
CA GLY A 186 11.62 -0.25 -9.74
C GLY A 186 12.80 0.73 -9.55
N SER A 187 12.58 1.89 -8.92
CA SER A 187 13.63 2.92 -8.78
C SER A 187 14.74 2.61 -7.75
N LEU A 188 14.48 1.71 -6.80
CA LEU A 188 15.32 1.57 -5.60
C LEU A 188 16.23 0.35 -5.57
N LEU A 189 15.74 -0.82 -6.05
CA LEU A 189 16.45 -2.11 -5.94
C LEU A 189 16.93 -2.67 -7.29
N GLY A 190 16.72 -1.93 -8.39
CA GLY A 190 17.00 -2.39 -9.74
C GLY A 190 16.19 -3.62 -10.13
N THR A 191 16.66 -4.35 -11.14
CA THR A 191 15.95 -5.55 -11.64
C THR A 191 15.99 -6.72 -10.65
N ALA A 192 15.06 -7.67 -10.77
CA ALA A 192 15.05 -8.90 -9.98
C ALA A 192 16.40 -9.65 -10.01
N LYS A 193 17.10 -9.60 -11.14
CA LYS A 193 18.40 -10.24 -11.34
C LYS A 193 19.51 -9.52 -10.55
N THR A 194 19.52 -8.19 -10.61
CA THR A 194 20.43 -7.34 -9.84
C THR A 194 20.23 -7.57 -8.35
N PHE A 195 18.97 -7.52 -7.89
CA PHE A 195 18.65 -7.76 -6.49
C PHE A 195 19.10 -9.14 -6.01
N LYS A 196 18.86 -10.18 -6.82
CA LYS A 196 19.28 -11.54 -6.49
C LYS A 196 20.80 -11.65 -6.32
N MET A 197 21.55 -11.00 -7.20
CA MET A 197 23.01 -11.06 -7.21
C MET A 197 23.63 -10.24 -6.06
N GLU A 198 23.11 -9.04 -5.81
CA GLU A 198 23.68 -8.08 -4.86
C GLU A 198 23.19 -8.26 -3.42
N TYR A 199 21.97 -8.81 -3.23
CA TYR A 199 21.35 -8.92 -1.91
C TYR A 199 20.97 -10.37 -1.56
N GLU A 200 20.17 -11.06 -2.39
CA GLU A 200 19.65 -12.41 -2.07
C GLU A 200 20.79 -13.43 -1.86
N ASN A 201 21.72 -13.54 -2.82
CA ASN A 201 22.81 -14.50 -2.76
C ASN A 201 23.79 -14.21 -1.59
N PRO A 202 24.25 -12.96 -1.35
CA PRO A 202 25.11 -12.66 -0.21
C PRO A 202 24.46 -12.89 1.15
N ILE A 203 23.17 -12.58 1.32
CA ILE A 203 22.45 -12.79 2.59
C ILE A 203 22.25 -14.27 2.86
N THR A 204 21.93 -15.05 1.82
CA THR A 204 21.76 -16.51 1.93
C THR A 204 23.08 -17.18 2.31
N ARG A 205 24.19 -16.80 1.65
CA ARG A 205 25.54 -17.27 1.99
C ARG A 205 26.02 -16.84 3.38
N ALA A 206 25.62 -15.66 3.85
CA ALA A 206 25.95 -15.16 5.18
C ALA A 206 25.14 -15.83 6.30
N ARG A 207 23.98 -16.44 6.00
CA ARG A 207 23.23 -17.27 6.96
C ARG A 207 23.87 -18.64 7.18
N GLU A 208 24.72 -19.10 6.28
CA GLU A 208 25.44 -20.39 6.37
C GLU A 208 26.79 -20.30 7.11
N LYS A 209 27.34 -19.10 7.33
CA LYS A 209 28.60 -18.88 8.08
C LYS A 209 28.40 -17.80 9.14
N ASP A 210 28.48 -18.18 10.42
CA ASP A 210 28.41 -17.36 11.64
C ASP A 210 28.39 -15.83 11.43
N ALA A 211 27.19 -15.24 11.51
CA ALA A 211 26.94 -13.89 11.01
C ALA A 211 27.28 -12.78 12.03
N THR A 212 28.18 -11.87 11.66
CA THR A 212 28.30 -10.55 12.30
C THR A 212 27.21 -9.60 11.77
N ALA A 213 26.61 -8.82 12.68
CA ALA A 213 25.42 -7.97 12.49
C ALA A 213 25.50 -6.84 11.43
N GLY A 214 26.55 -6.77 10.60
CA GLY A 214 26.85 -5.60 9.75
C GLY A 214 26.10 -5.50 8.41
N LYS A 215 25.58 -6.59 7.84
CA LYS A 215 25.00 -6.57 6.47
C LYS A 215 23.49 -6.36 6.40
N MET A 216 22.77 -6.58 7.50
CA MET A 216 21.34 -6.22 7.59
C MET A 216 21.14 -4.69 7.63
N THR A 217 22.20 -3.94 7.95
CA THR A 217 22.23 -2.48 8.02
C THR A 217 22.15 -1.80 6.65
N LEU A 218 22.63 -2.43 5.57
CA LEU A 218 22.59 -1.85 4.21
C LEU A 218 21.18 -1.83 3.61
N LEU A 219 20.42 -2.90 3.82
CA LEU A 219 18.99 -2.94 3.50
C LEU A 219 18.14 -2.10 4.45
N CYS A 220 18.69 -1.63 5.58
CA CYS A 220 18.01 -0.75 6.55
C CYS A 220 18.36 0.74 6.35
N GLY A 221 19.57 1.06 5.90
CA GLY A 221 20.11 2.42 5.89
C GLY A 221 19.54 3.34 4.81
N CYS A 222 19.07 2.80 3.68
CA CYS A 222 18.51 3.59 2.57
C CYS A 222 16.98 3.51 2.45
N THR A 223 16.34 2.59 3.17
CA THR A 223 14.99 2.06 2.89
C THR A 223 14.11 2.00 4.13
N TRP A 224 14.69 1.92 5.34
CA TRP A 224 13.90 1.75 6.57
C TRP A 224 13.94 3.00 7.41
N HIS A 225 12.80 3.70 7.50
CA HIS A 225 12.68 4.83 8.40
C HIS A 225 12.57 4.42 9.87
N ARG A 226 12.11 3.18 10.14
CA ARG A 226 12.04 2.65 11.50
C ARG A 226 11.90 1.13 11.49
N CYS A 227 12.73 0.46 12.29
CA CYS A 227 12.51 -0.90 12.79
C CYS A 227 12.75 -0.84 14.30
N ARG A 228 11.70 -0.63 15.10
CA ARG A 228 11.81 -0.58 16.57
C ARG A 228 10.82 -1.55 17.18
N LYS A 229 11.34 -2.57 17.87
CA LYS A 229 10.59 -3.30 18.91
C LYS A 229 10.52 -2.35 20.11
N LYS A 230 9.36 -1.77 20.41
CA LYS A 230 9.21 -0.99 21.65
C LYS A 230 9.29 -1.95 22.85
N SER A 231 9.68 -1.46 24.03
CA SER A 231 9.68 -2.24 25.29
C SER A 231 8.32 -2.87 25.64
N THR A 232 7.26 -2.42 24.97
CA THR A 232 5.88 -2.94 25.04
C THR A 232 5.59 -4.12 24.09
N GLY A 233 6.56 -4.60 23.31
CA GLY A 233 6.39 -5.72 22.38
C GLY A 233 5.77 -5.37 21.00
N ILE A 234 5.44 -4.10 20.77
CA ILE A 234 4.84 -3.61 19.51
C ILE A 234 5.91 -3.48 18.42
N PHE A 235 5.68 -4.08 17.25
CA PHE A 235 6.52 -3.95 16.06
C PHE A 235 5.87 -3.03 15.02
N SER A 236 6.60 -1.97 14.67
CA SER A 236 6.27 -1.05 13.58
C SER A 236 7.48 -0.93 12.67
N ALA A 237 7.28 -1.31 11.40
CA ALA A 237 8.28 -1.24 10.35
C ALA A 237 7.76 -0.38 9.19
N TRP A 238 8.39 0.76 8.94
CA TRP A 238 8.00 1.62 7.82
C TRP A 238 9.13 1.81 6.84
N ILE A 239 8.78 1.66 5.56
CA ILE A 239 9.74 1.43 4.50
C ILE A 239 9.45 2.38 3.34
N MET A 240 10.52 2.99 2.81
CA MET A 240 10.54 3.84 1.62
C MET A 240 11.28 3.18 0.47
#